data_AF-A0A811MFH7-F1
#
_entry.id   AF-A0A811MFH7-F1
#
_cell.length_a   1.000
_cell.length_b   1.000
_cell.length_c   1.000
_cell.angle_alpha   90.00
_cell.angle_beta   90.00
_cell.angle_gamma   90.00
#
_symmetry.space_group_name_H-M   'P 1'
#
loop_
_entity.id
_entity.type
_entity.pdbx_description
1 polymer ?
#
loop_
_entity_poly.entity_id
_entity_poly.type
_entity_poly.pdbx_seq_one_letter_code
_entity_poly.pdbx_strand_id
1 'polypeptide(L)'
;MMSWKRKTGSGGGGAESPTRGAAEEEKVVVPRGHVPMLLAGGDDGGDHGERVLVPVRLLSDPSVAELLDMAAQRYGYGQPGVLRVPCDAGHFRQVLDGAMHRRCGISSSA
;
A
#
# COMPACT_ATOMS: atom_id res chain seq x y z
N MET A 1 -24.24 6.84 -15.25
CA MET A 1 -23.31 7.97 -15.49
C MET A 1 -23.62 9.05 -14.47
N MET A 2 -22.82 9.17 -13.41
CA MET A 2 -22.97 10.28 -12.46
C MET A 2 -22.11 11.45 -12.93
N SER A 3 -22.75 12.44 -13.53
CA SER A 3 -22.12 13.71 -13.90
C SER A 3 -21.96 14.58 -12.66
N TRP A 4 -20.72 14.86 -12.25
CA TRP A 4 -20.45 15.83 -11.18
C TRP A 4 -20.80 17.25 -11.64
N LYS A 5 -21.77 17.87 -10.96
CA LYS A 5 -22.21 19.25 -11.20
C LYS A 5 -21.63 20.17 -10.13
N ARG A 6 -20.62 20.95 -10.53
CA ARG A 6 -20.06 22.09 -9.80
C ARG A 6 -21.16 23.12 -9.48
N LYS A 7 -21.25 23.56 -8.23
CA LYS A 7 -22.13 24.65 -7.80
C LYS A 7 -21.26 25.80 -7.29
N THR A 8 -21.13 26.84 -8.10
CA THR A 8 -20.60 28.14 -7.68
C THR A 8 -21.74 28.95 -7.10
N GLY A 9 -21.66 29.27 -5.81
CA GLY A 9 -22.56 30.20 -5.13
C GLY A 9 -21.72 31.24 -4.41
N SER A 10 -21.82 32.48 -4.89
CA SER A 10 -21.28 33.69 -4.28
C SER A 10 -22.06 34.01 -2.99
N GLY A 11 -21.35 34.37 -1.92
CA GLY A 11 -21.94 34.83 -0.66
C GLY A 11 -20.86 35.08 0.38
N GLY A 12 -20.55 36.36 0.61
CA GLY A 12 -19.49 36.81 1.50
C GLY A 12 -19.79 36.66 3.00
N GLY A 13 -18.81 37.02 3.81
CA GLY A 13 -18.91 37.15 5.26
C GLY A 13 -17.78 36.44 5.97
N GLY A 14 -16.82 37.21 6.48
CA GLY A 14 -15.63 36.69 7.14
C GLY A 14 -15.91 35.90 8.41
N ALA A 15 -15.03 34.94 8.68
CA ALA A 15 -14.63 34.53 10.01
C ALA A 15 -13.32 33.74 9.86
N GLU A 16 -12.33 34.15 10.64
CA GLU A 16 -11.16 33.39 11.09
C GLU A 16 -10.68 32.21 10.24
N SER A 17 -9.51 32.37 9.63
CA SER A 17 -8.72 31.24 9.16
C SER A 17 -8.24 30.41 10.35
N PRO A 18 -8.63 29.14 10.52
CA PRO A 18 -7.72 28.20 11.12
C PRO A 18 -6.77 27.77 10.00
N THR A 19 -5.49 28.01 10.20
CA THR A 19 -4.41 27.30 9.53
C THR A 19 -4.62 25.81 9.75
N ARG A 20 -5.43 25.17 8.91
CA ARG A 20 -5.39 23.72 8.73
C ARG A 20 -4.12 23.50 7.95
N GLY A 21 -3.05 23.19 8.69
CA GLY A 21 -1.88 22.55 8.12
C GLY A 21 -2.41 21.38 7.29
N ALA A 22 -2.43 21.57 5.97
CA ALA A 22 -2.38 20.47 5.07
C ALA A 22 -1.04 19.83 5.40
N ALA A 23 -1.05 18.80 6.26
CA ALA A 23 0.02 17.85 6.30
C ALA A 23 0.24 17.50 4.83
N GLU A 24 1.39 17.95 4.34
CA GLU A 24 1.79 17.79 2.97
C GLU A 24 1.81 16.27 2.80
N GLU A 25 0.74 15.74 2.19
CA GLU A 25 0.70 14.34 1.78
C GLU A 25 1.86 14.23 0.80
N GLU A 26 3.02 13.85 1.31
CA GLU A 26 4.20 13.55 0.53
C GLU A 26 3.72 12.48 -0.45
N LYS A 27 3.44 12.95 -1.66
CA LYS A 27 2.77 12.16 -2.68
C LYS A 27 3.79 11.13 -3.14
N VAL A 28 3.85 10.00 -2.44
CA VAL A 28 4.75 8.89 -2.75
C VAL A 28 4.54 8.55 -4.22
N VAL A 29 5.55 8.85 -5.03
CA VAL A 29 5.49 8.58 -6.46
C VAL A 29 5.67 7.07 -6.62
N VAL A 30 4.55 6.37 -6.82
CA VAL A 30 4.56 4.93 -7.09
C VAL A 30 4.96 4.72 -8.56
N PRO A 31 6.10 4.05 -8.83
CA PRO A 31 6.50 3.73 -10.20
C PRO A 31 5.50 2.75 -10.82
N ARG A 32 5.37 2.80 -12.15
CA ARG A 32 4.53 1.82 -12.86
C ARG A 32 4.97 0.39 -12.54
N GLY A 33 4.00 -0.50 -12.42
CA GLY A 33 4.26 -1.91 -12.09
C GLY A 33 4.67 -2.16 -10.63
N HIS A 34 4.44 -1.20 -9.73
CA HIS A 34 4.61 -1.39 -8.29
C HIS A 34 3.29 -1.16 -7.55
N VAL A 35 3.13 -1.85 -6.43
CA VAL A 35 1.99 -1.71 -5.51
C VAL A 35 2.54 -1.21 -4.17
N PRO A 36 2.04 -0.08 -3.66
CA PRO A 36 2.36 0.34 -2.30
C PRO A 36 1.70 -0.60 -1.31
N MET A 37 2.48 -1.12 -0.37
CA MET A 37 2.01 -1.98 0.71
C MET A 37 2.40 -1.41 2.06
N LEU A 38 1.51 -1.55 3.05
CA LEU A 38 1.78 -1.22 4.44
C LEU A 38 1.92 -2.53 5.23
N LEU A 39 3.11 -2.78 5.76
CA LEU A 39 3.43 -3.95 6.55
C LEU A 39 3.06 -3.67 8.02
N ALA A 40 1.91 -4.19 8.43
CA ALA A 40 1.34 -4.00 9.76
C ALA A 40 1.62 -5.26 10.60
N GLY A 41 2.81 -5.30 11.21
CA GLY A 41 3.30 -6.43 12.00
C GLY A 41 2.97 -6.39 13.49
N GLY A 42 2.12 -5.46 13.95
CA GLY A 42 1.76 -5.27 15.36
C GLY A 42 0.27 -5.50 15.64
N ASP A 43 -0.06 -5.85 16.88
CA ASP A 43 -1.45 -5.95 17.37
C ASP A 43 -2.10 -4.57 17.58
N ASP A 44 -1.29 -3.51 17.56
CA ASP A 44 -1.72 -2.13 17.55
C ASP A 44 -2.40 -1.83 16.21
N GLY A 45 -3.72 -1.93 16.16
CA GLY A 45 -4.58 -1.70 14.98
C GLY A 45 -4.53 -0.29 14.36
N GLY A 46 -3.41 0.43 14.47
CA GLY A 46 -3.15 1.73 13.85
C GLY A 46 -2.65 1.65 12.40
N ASP A 47 -2.43 2.81 11.78
CA ASP A 47 -1.76 2.95 10.46
C ASP A 47 -0.22 2.89 10.60
N HIS A 48 0.29 2.45 11.76
CA HIS A 48 1.72 2.36 12.02
C HIS A 48 2.27 1.08 11.42
N GLY A 49 2.99 1.21 10.32
CA GLY A 49 3.61 0.10 9.61
C GLY A 49 4.65 0.59 8.61
N GLU A 50 5.45 -0.32 8.10
CA GLU A 50 6.46 0.01 7.09
C GLU A 50 5.81 0.07 5.69
N ARG A 51 5.96 1.21 5.00
CA ARG A 51 5.48 1.35 3.62
C ARG A 51 6.56 0.86 2.65
N VAL A 52 6.21 -0.11 1.82
CA VAL A 52 7.11 -0.69 0.81
C VAL A 52 6.47 -0.66 -0.57
N LEU A 53 7.30 -0.58 -1.62
CA LEU A 53 6.84 -0.68 -3.00
C LEU A 53 7.19 -2.05 -3.54
N VAL A 54 6.16 -2.83 -3.90
CA VAL A 54 6.34 -4.22 -4.33
C VAL A 54 6.08 -4.33 -5.82
N PRO A 55 7.03 -4.84 -6.63
CA PRO A 55 6.79 -5.11 -8.03
C PRO A 55 5.62 -6.07 -8.24
N VAL A 56 4.70 -5.75 -9.17
CA VAL A 56 3.51 -6.58 -9.47
C VAL A 56 3.87 -8.03 -9.84
N ARG A 57 5.06 -8.26 -10.41
CA ARG A 57 5.54 -9.60 -10.79
C ARG A 57 5.75 -10.54 -9.60
N LEU A 58 5.99 -9.99 -8.41
CA LEU A 58 6.17 -10.79 -7.20
C LEU A 58 4.84 -11.17 -6.55
N LEU A 59 3.76 -10.47 -6.87
CA LEU A 59 2.45 -10.74 -6.26
C LEU A 59 1.87 -12.09 -6.68
N SER A 60 2.30 -12.61 -7.84
CA SER A 60 1.93 -13.95 -8.32
C SER A 60 2.79 -15.06 -7.71
N ASP A 61 3.74 -14.72 -6.84
CA ASP A 61 4.50 -15.72 -6.11
C ASP A 61 3.63 -16.38 -5.03
N PRO A 62 3.62 -17.72 -4.88
CA PRO A 62 2.75 -18.38 -3.89
C PRO A 62 2.99 -17.90 -2.47
N SER A 63 4.24 -17.63 -2.07
CA SER A 63 4.54 -17.14 -0.72
C SER A 63 3.99 -15.74 -0.48
N VAL A 64 3.98 -14.89 -1.51
CA VAL A 64 3.36 -13.56 -1.42
C VAL A 64 1.84 -13.67 -1.45
N ALA A 65 1.28 -14.58 -2.26
CA ALA A 65 -0.15 -14.81 -2.36
C ALA A 65 -0.79 -15.22 -1.02
N GLU A 66 -0.12 -16.06 -0.23
CA GLU A 66 -0.58 -16.42 1.12
C GLU A 66 -0.69 -15.17 2.03
N LEU A 67 0.28 -14.25 1.96
CA LEU A 67 0.23 -13.00 2.72
C LEU A 67 -0.94 -12.11 2.26
N LEU A 68 -1.22 -12.10 0.96
CA LEU A 68 -2.34 -11.35 0.38
C LEU A 68 -3.69 -11.95 0.76
N ASP A 69 -3.78 -13.27 0.88
CA ASP A 69 -5.01 -13.95 1.32
C ASP A 69 -5.29 -13.65 2.80
N MET A 70 -4.27 -13.72 3.66
CA MET A 70 -4.40 -13.27 5.05
C MET A 70 -4.81 -11.80 5.15
N ALA A 71 -4.26 -10.94 4.28
CA ALA A 71 -4.66 -9.53 4.20
C ALA A 71 -6.13 -9.37 3.81
N ALA A 72 -6.60 -10.13 2.81
CA ALA A 72 -8.00 -10.12 2.39
C ALA A 72 -8.95 -10.60 3.50
N GLN A 73 -8.56 -11.63 4.25
CA GLN A 73 -9.35 -12.13 5.38
C GLN A 73 -9.41 -11.10 6.53
N ARG A 74 -8.32 -10.41 6.84
CA ARG A 74 -8.26 -9.46 7.97
C ARG A 74 -8.82 -8.08 7.67
N TYR A 75 -8.57 -7.57 6.46
CA TYR A 75 -8.87 -6.18 6.11
C TYR A 75 -9.85 -6.04 4.94
N GLY A 76 -10.14 -7.13 4.21
CA GLY A 76 -10.92 -7.09 2.98
C GLY A 76 -10.21 -6.41 1.81
N TYR A 77 -10.90 -6.32 0.68
CA TYR A 77 -10.36 -5.73 -0.56
C TYR A 77 -10.58 -4.20 -0.68
N GLY A 78 -11.34 -3.60 0.24
CA GLY A 78 -11.72 -2.18 0.19
C GLY A 78 -10.66 -1.20 0.70
N GLN A 79 -9.37 -1.57 0.65
CA GLN A 79 -8.28 -0.77 1.20
C GLN A 79 -7.98 0.44 0.29
N PRO A 80 -8.05 1.69 0.80
CA PRO A 80 -7.82 2.88 -0.03
C PRO A 80 -6.33 3.14 -0.26
N GLY A 81 -5.91 3.11 -1.53
CA GLY A 81 -4.60 3.60 -1.99
C GLY A 81 -3.38 2.72 -1.67
N VAL A 82 -3.33 2.11 -0.48
CA VAL A 82 -2.25 1.23 -0.02
C VAL A 82 -2.81 -0.13 0.40
N LEU A 83 -2.12 -1.21 0.03
CA LEU A 83 -2.51 -2.56 0.41
C LEU A 83 -1.90 -2.91 1.78
N ARG A 84 -2.71 -3.08 2.82
CA ARG A 84 -2.21 -3.46 4.15
C ARG A 84 -2.06 -4.96 4.26
N VAL A 85 -0.91 -5.41 4.75
CA VAL A 85 -0.58 -6.83 4.89
C VAL A 85 -0.24 -7.11 6.36
N PRO A 86 -0.85 -8.14 6.99
CA PRO A 86 -0.59 -8.51 8.38
C PRO A 86 0.70 -9.32 8.48
N CYS A 87 1.84 -8.66 8.23
CA CYS A 87 3.15 -9.29 8.21
C CYS A 87 4.16 -8.27 8.73
N ASP A 88 5.15 -8.75 9.49
CA ASP A 88 6.27 -7.92 9.88
C ASP A 88 7.20 -7.65 8.69
N ALA A 89 7.91 -6.52 8.74
CA ALA A 89 8.78 -6.11 7.64
C ALA A 89 9.94 -7.09 7.39
N GLY A 90 10.47 -7.73 8.43
CA GLY A 90 11.58 -8.67 8.33
C GLY A 90 11.20 -9.95 7.60
N HIS A 91 10.06 -10.54 7.96
CA HIS A 91 9.49 -11.71 7.31
C HIS A 91 9.06 -11.40 5.88
N PHE A 92 8.42 -10.25 5.65
CA PHE A 92 8.01 -9.85 4.30
C PHE A 92 9.21 -9.76 3.35
N ARG A 93 10.33 -9.18 3.81
CA ARG A 93 11.57 -9.09 3.02
C ARG A 93 12.13 -10.47 2.67
N GLN A 94 12.11 -11.42 3.61
CA GLN A 94 12.55 -12.81 3.35
C GLN A 94 11.67 -13.50 2.31
N VAL A 95 10.35 -13.30 2.38
CA VAL A 95 9.41 -13.82 1.38
C VAL A 95 9.69 -13.24 -0.01
N LEU A 96 9.90 -11.92 -0.11
CA LEU A 96 10.25 -11.28 -1.37
C LEU A 96 11.60 -11.76 -1.92
N ASP A 97 12.59 -11.92 -1.06
CA ASP A 97 13.92 -12.41 -1.44
C ASP A 97 13.82 -13.85 -2.00
N GLY A 98 13.09 -14.73 -1.31
CA GLY A 98 12.83 -16.09 -1.81
C GLY A 98 12.07 -16.11 -3.15
N ALA A 99 11.08 -15.22 -3.31
CA ALA A 99 10.34 -15.06 -4.56
C ALA A 99 11.23 -14.59 -5.72
N MET A 100 12.19 -13.69 -5.44
CA MET A 100 13.17 -13.24 -6.42
C MET A 100 14.11 -14.36 -6.84
N HIS A 101 14.64 -15.13 -5.89
CA HIS A 101 15.54 -16.24 -6.19
C HIS A 101 14.88 -17.32 -7.05
N ARG A 102 13.61 -17.66 -6.78
CA ARG A 102 12.85 -18.63 -7.59
C ARG A 102 12.60 -18.14 -9.02
N ARG A 103 12.50 -16.83 -9.24
CA ARG A 103 12.34 -16.26 -10.59
C ARG A 103 13.66 -15.98 -11.30
N CYS A 104 14.75 -15.79 -10.57
CA CYS A 104 16.07 -15.59 -11.16
C CYS A 104 16.66 -16.87 -11.71
N GLY A 105 16.13 -18.05 -11.33
CA GLY A 105 16.51 -19.33 -11.92
C GLY A 105 18.02 -19.43 -12.05
N ILE A 106 18.74 -19.35 -10.92
CA ILE A 106 20.16 -19.70 -10.95
C ILE A 106 20.26 -21.11 -11.53
N SER A 107 20.63 -21.18 -12.80
CA SER A 107 21.31 -22.34 -13.35
C SER A 107 22.64 -22.42 -12.59
N SER A 108 22.62 -22.98 -11.38
CA SER A 108 23.83 -23.50 -10.76
C SER A 108 24.23 -24.74 -11.53
N SER A 109 24.89 -24.52 -12.68
CA SER A 109 25.84 -25.47 -13.22
C SER A 109 27.17 -25.22 -12.53
N ALA A 110 27.51 -26.08 -11.58
CA ALA A 110 28.87 -26.34 -11.12
C ALA A 110 28.99 -27.85 -10.86
#